data_AF-A0A329MCB6-F1
#
_entry.id   AF-A0A329MCB6-F1
#
_cell.length_a   1.000
_cell.length_b   1.000
_cell.length_c   1.000
_cell.angle_alpha   90.00
_cell.angle_beta   90.00
_cell.angle_gamma   90.00
#
_symmetry.space_group_name_H-M   'P 1'
#
loop_
_entity.id
_entity.type
_entity.pdbx_description
1 polymer ?
#
loop_
_entity_poly.entity_id
_entity_poly.type
_entity_poly.pdbx_seq_one_letter_code
_entity_poly.pdbx_strand_id
1 'polypeptide(L)'
;MATRRTPDGRQRRRDLCDAAILVLAELGAKGLSHPRVDRRAGVPDGSASYYFRTRTALVHAVAERVAELDLADLRSVAEGTEATEVDTSRQAAVTKLAAVVLKSLTGDGLIRTRARIELLLQASRDPAISEVFHANSQTYLRLHTELAERARPANTSAVDDRALLTVMFISGLMLSAASGNQPVIERDRLELLLAQIVDGTS
;
A
#
# COMPACT_ATOMS: atom_id res chain seq x y z
N MET A 1 13.65 9.96 38.51
CA MET A 1 12.63 8.89 38.37
C MET A 1 11.91 9.11 37.06
N ALA A 2 12.15 8.27 36.05
CA ALA A 2 11.51 8.40 34.74
C ALA A 2 10.03 7.95 34.85
N THR A 3 9.11 8.86 34.51
CA THR A 3 7.67 8.59 34.42
C THR A 3 7.41 7.47 33.43
N ARG A 4 6.95 6.31 33.92
CA ARG A 4 6.49 5.18 33.14
C ARG A 4 5.20 5.60 32.42
N ARG A 5 5.34 6.13 31.20
CA ARG A 5 4.20 6.48 30.33
C ARG A 5 3.44 5.19 30.04
N THR A 6 2.20 5.08 30.52
CA THR A 6 1.29 3.99 30.17
C THR A 6 1.24 3.90 28.63
N PRO A 7 1.44 2.72 28.02
CA PRO A 7 1.34 2.61 26.57
C PRO A 7 -0.05 3.08 26.11
N ASP A 8 -0.10 4.03 25.18
CA ASP A 8 -1.36 4.41 24.52
C ASP A 8 -1.95 3.14 23.88
N GLY A 9 -3.15 2.75 24.30
CA GLY A 9 -3.80 1.53 23.82
C GLY A 9 -3.97 1.52 22.30
N ARG A 10 -4.11 2.69 21.66
CA ARG A 10 -4.12 2.79 20.19
C ARG A 10 -2.76 2.52 19.58
N GLN A 11 -1.70 3.06 20.17
CA GLN A 11 -0.33 2.79 19.72
C GLN A 11 -0.02 1.30 19.86
N ARG A 12 -0.37 0.69 20.99
CA ARG A 12 -0.17 -0.74 21.20
C ARG A 12 -0.92 -1.59 20.16
N ARG A 13 -2.16 -1.22 19.85
CA ARG A 13 -2.94 -1.87 18.79
C ARG A 13 -2.24 -1.77 17.43
N ARG A 14 -1.67 -0.60 17.09
CA ARG A 14 -0.89 -0.39 15.86
C ARG A 14 0.39 -1.24 15.83
N ASP A 15 1.15 -1.26 16.93
CA ASP A 15 2.37 -2.05 17.04
C ASP A 15 2.10 -3.56 16.81
N LEU A 16 0.98 -4.06 17.34
CA LEU A 16 0.53 -5.44 17.12
C LEU A 16 0.12 -5.69 15.66
N CYS A 17 -0.54 -4.73 15.01
CA CYS A 17 -0.85 -4.85 13.58
C CYS A 17 0.43 -4.79 12.73
N ASP A 18 1.41 -3.96 13.08
CA ASP A 18 2.70 -3.88 12.37
C ASP A 18 3.46 -5.22 12.51
N ALA A 19 3.44 -5.84 13.69
CA ALA A 19 3.95 -7.19 13.88
C ALA A 19 3.17 -8.24 13.07
N ALA A 20 1.84 -8.11 12.97
CA ALA A 20 1.00 -8.99 12.16
C ALA A 20 1.29 -8.88 10.65
N ILE A 21 1.65 -7.69 10.15
CA ILE A 21 2.12 -7.49 8.77
C ILE A 21 3.37 -8.33 8.50
N LEU A 22 4.33 -8.32 9.43
CA LEU A 22 5.54 -9.13 9.30
C LEU A 22 5.21 -10.63 9.32
N VAL A 23 4.30 -11.07 10.19
CA VAL A 23 3.85 -12.48 10.25
C VAL A 23 3.19 -12.90 8.94
N LEU A 24 2.32 -12.05 8.37
CA LEU A 24 1.68 -12.31 7.08
C LEU A 24 2.71 -12.41 5.95
N ALA A 25 3.66 -11.48 5.89
CA ALA A 25 4.67 -11.44 4.84
C ALA A 25 5.59 -12.67 4.83
N GLU A 26 5.85 -13.26 6.00
CA GLU A 26 6.75 -14.41 6.14
C GLU A 26 6.02 -15.76 6.10
N LEU A 27 4.84 -15.86 6.72
CA LEU A 27 4.15 -17.12 6.98
C LEU A 27 2.80 -17.25 6.27
N GLY A 28 2.40 -16.21 5.52
CA GLY A 28 1.12 -16.14 4.82
C GLY A 28 -0.10 -16.05 5.75
N ALA A 29 -1.29 -15.99 5.15
CA ALA A 29 -2.55 -15.88 5.89
C ALA A 29 -2.77 -17.06 6.86
N LYS A 30 -2.39 -18.28 6.48
CA LYS A 30 -2.48 -19.47 7.35
C LYS A 30 -1.55 -19.37 8.57
N GLY A 31 -0.44 -18.65 8.44
CA GLY A 31 0.50 -18.39 9.52
C GLY A 31 -0.02 -17.40 10.57
N LEU A 32 -0.94 -16.51 10.21
CA LEU A 32 -1.40 -15.45 11.12
C LEU A 32 -2.22 -16.00 12.30
N SER A 33 -1.72 -15.77 13.51
CA SER A 33 -2.36 -16.15 14.79
C SER A 33 -1.86 -15.25 15.92
N HIS A 34 -2.69 -15.05 16.96
CA HIS A 34 -2.33 -14.19 18.11
C HIS A 34 -1.01 -14.56 18.76
N PRO A 35 -0.70 -15.83 19.08
CA PRO A 35 0.57 -16.16 19.74
C PRO A 35 1.79 -15.85 18.87
N ARG A 36 1.66 -15.94 17.53
CA ARG A 36 2.75 -15.56 16.62
C ARG A 36 2.91 -14.04 16.55
N VAL A 37 1.81 -13.28 16.60
CA VAL A 37 1.85 -11.82 16.69
C VAL A 37 2.49 -11.38 17.99
N ASP A 38 2.12 -11.97 19.13
CA ASP A 38 2.69 -11.65 20.44
C ASP A 38 4.21 -11.86 20.45
N ARG A 39 4.65 -13.04 19.99
CA ARG A 39 6.09 -13.33 19.84
C ARG A 39 6.79 -12.38 18.88
N ARG A 40 6.17 -12.05 17.74
CA ARG A 40 6.76 -11.12 16.77
C ARG A 40 6.88 -9.70 17.33
N ALA A 41 5.90 -9.26 18.11
CA ALA A 41 5.90 -7.95 18.75
C ALA A 41 6.77 -7.87 20.02
N GLY A 42 7.28 -9.01 20.52
CA GLY A 42 8.04 -9.06 21.77
C GLY A 42 7.22 -8.69 23.00
N VAL A 43 5.92 -9.00 23.00
CA VAL A 43 4.97 -8.68 24.08
C VAL A 43 4.55 -9.95 24.84
N PRO A 44 3.99 -9.85 26.05
CA PRO A 44 3.48 -11.01 26.79
C PRO A 44 2.41 -11.78 26.00
N ASP A 45 2.40 -13.10 26.18
CA ASP A 45 1.38 -13.98 25.59
C ASP A 45 -0.04 -13.52 25.95
N GLY A 46 -0.92 -13.50 24.95
CA GLY A 46 -2.31 -13.07 25.10
C GLY A 46 -2.54 -11.57 24.88
N SER A 47 -1.48 -10.78 24.65
CA SER A 47 -1.61 -9.35 24.37
C SER A 47 -2.44 -9.10 23.11
N ALA A 48 -2.14 -9.79 22.01
CA ALA A 48 -2.90 -9.67 20.77
C ALA A 48 -4.35 -10.11 20.97
N SER A 49 -4.61 -11.20 21.70
CA SER A 49 -5.97 -11.69 21.97
C SER A 49 -6.79 -10.72 22.81
N TYR A 50 -6.14 -9.94 23.68
CA TYR A 50 -6.79 -8.86 24.43
C TYR A 50 -7.30 -7.74 23.50
N TYR A 51 -6.54 -7.33 22.48
CA TYR A 51 -6.96 -6.29 21.52
C TYR A 51 -7.84 -6.81 20.39
N PHE A 52 -7.68 -8.08 20.00
CA PHE A 52 -8.35 -8.70 18.86
C PHE A 52 -8.96 -10.03 19.31
N ARG A 53 -10.19 -10.00 19.82
CA ARG A 53 -10.82 -11.17 20.46
C ARG A 53 -10.94 -12.42 19.56
N THR A 54 -10.96 -12.26 18.24
CA THR A 54 -11.05 -13.37 17.27
C THR A 54 -9.97 -13.26 16.21
N ARG A 55 -9.68 -14.37 15.52
CA ARG A 55 -8.77 -14.35 14.37
C ARG A 55 -9.28 -13.41 13.28
N THR A 56 -10.59 -13.41 13.02
CA THR A 56 -11.22 -12.48 12.07
C THR A 56 -10.97 -11.02 12.45
N ALA A 57 -11.14 -10.66 13.73
CA ALA A 57 -10.87 -9.30 14.19
C ALA A 57 -9.39 -8.89 14.02
N LEU A 58 -8.45 -9.82 14.20
CA LEU A 58 -7.03 -9.59 13.92
C LEU A 58 -6.78 -9.37 12.42
N VAL A 59 -7.39 -10.19 11.56
CA VAL A 59 -7.27 -10.07 10.09
C VAL A 59 -7.84 -8.74 9.59
N HIS A 60 -8.99 -8.31 10.10
CA HIS A 60 -9.59 -7.03 9.74
C HIS A 60 -8.71 -5.86 10.18
N ALA A 61 -8.23 -5.88 11.43
CA ALA A 61 -7.38 -4.81 11.93
C ALA A 61 -6.03 -4.70 11.22
N VAL A 62 -5.44 -5.81 10.77
CA VAL A 62 -4.21 -5.75 9.97
C VAL A 62 -4.49 -5.29 8.54
N ALA A 63 -5.65 -5.60 7.96
CA ALA A 63 -6.07 -5.05 6.67
C ALA A 63 -6.24 -3.53 6.72
N GLU A 64 -6.92 -3.02 7.75
CA GLU A 64 -7.02 -1.58 8.03
C GLU A 64 -5.63 -0.95 8.15
N ARG A 65 -4.73 -1.57 8.91
CA ARG A 65 -3.36 -1.05 9.09
C ARG A 65 -2.56 -1.01 7.79
N VAL A 66 -2.65 -2.05 6.95
CA VAL A 66 -2.00 -2.06 5.63
C VAL A 66 -2.56 -0.93 4.77
N ALA A 67 -3.89 -0.76 4.74
CA ALA A 67 -4.54 0.30 3.99
C ALA A 67 -4.15 1.71 4.49
N GLU A 68 -4.06 1.93 5.80
CA GLU A 68 -3.58 3.19 6.39
C GLU A 68 -2.17 3.55 5.90
N LEU A 69 -1.25 2.57 5.93
CA LEU A 69 0.15 2.78 5.54
C LEU A 69 0.28 3.06 4.03
N ASP A 70 -0.52 2.39 3.21
CA ASP A 70 -0.56 2.59 1.77
C ASP A 70 -1.07 3.98 1.40
N LEU A 71 -2.15 4.40 2.07
CA LEU A 71 -2.71 5.72 1.89
C LEU A 71 -1.74 6.82 2.32
N ALA A 72 -0.96 6.61 3.38
CA ALA A 72 0.08 7.54 3.82
C ALA A 72 1.20 7.69 2.78
N ASP A 73 1.70 6.58 2.23
CA ASP A 73 2.70 6.62 1.15
C ASP A 73 2.14 7.34 -0.09
N LEU A 74 0.87 7.11 -0.42
CA LEU A 74 0.20 7.75 -1.56
C LEU A 74 0.00 9.26 -1.36
N ARG A 75 -0.41 9.71 -0.16
CA ARG A 75 -0.57 11.14 0.15
C ARG A 75 0.74 11.91 0.01
N SER A 76 1.88 11.28 0.35
CA SER A 76 3.20 11.90 0.17
C SER A 76 3.53 12.22 -1.30
N VAL A 77 2.91 11.52 -2.27
CA VAL A 77 3.02 11.83 -3.70
C VAL A 77 2.28 13.13 -4.03
N ALA A 78 1.09 13.33 -3.47
CA ALA A 78 0.22 14.47 -3.75
C ALA A 78 0.75 15.79 -3.13
N GLU A 79 1.25 15.75 -1.89
CA GLU A 79 1.59 16.92 -1.06
C GLU A 79 2.79 17.78 -1.53
N GLY A 80 3.45 17.48 -2.64
CA GLY A 80 4.53 18.35 -3.13
C GLY A 80 4.54 18.52 -4.64
N THR A 81 3.37 18.46 -5.24
CA THR A 81 3.14 18.58 -6.68
C THR A 81 2.61 19.99 -7.02
N GLU A 82 2.73 20.92 -6.07
CA GLU A 82 2.23 22.31 -6.07
C GLU A 82 3.02 23.27 -6.99
N ALA A 83 3.66 22.76 -8.04
CA ALA A 83 4.33 23.61 -9.01
C ALA A 83 3.31 24.38 -9.86
N THR A 84 3.60 25.65 -10.15
CA THR A 84 2.75 26.55 -10.94
C THR A 84 2.69 26.15 -12.42
N GLU A 85 3.74 25.48 -12.92
CA GLU A 85 3.84 25.02 -14.30
C GLU A 85 3.39 23.56 -14.43
N VAL A 86 2.53 23.31 -15.42
CA VAL A 86 1.85 22.02 -15.63
C VAL A 86 2.83 20.88 -15.89
N ASP A 87 3.83 21.09 -16.76
CA ASP A 87 4.77 20.03 -17.12
C ASP A 87 5.75 19.71 -15.98
N THR A 88 6.17 20.72 -15.20
CA THR A 88 6.98 20.53 -13.99
C THR A 88 6.21 19.78 -12.90
N SER A 89 4.92 20.11 -12.72
CA SER A 89 4.02 19.41 -11.80
C SER A 89 3.84 17.94 -12.20
N ARG A 90 3.65 17.66 -13.50
CA ARG A 90 3.53 16.30 -14.05
C ARG A 90 4.78 15.46 -13.81
N GLN A 91 5.95 15.96 -14.23
CA GLN A 91 7.21 15.23 -14.07
C GLN A 91 7.51 14.96 -12.58
N ALA A 92 7.28 15.94 -11.70
CA ALA A 92 7.43 15.76 -10.26
C ALA A 92 6.51 14.64 -9.71
N ALA A 93 5.27 14.56 -10.19
CA ALA A 93 4.36 13.50 -9.80
C ALA A 93 4.82 12.11 -10.26
N VAL A 94 5.27 11.98 -11.52
CA VAL A 94 5.79 10.73 -12.07
C VAL A 94 7.01 10.26 -11.27
N THR A 95 7.97 11.14 -11.00
CA THR A 95 9.17 10.82 -10.22
C THR A 95 8.83 10.37 -8.80
N LYS A 96 7.84 11.00 -8.14
CA LYS A 96 7.38 10.59 -6.81
C LYS A 96 6.64 9.26 -6.82
N LEU A 97 5.76 9.07 -7.80
CA LEU A 97 5.05 7.81 -7.97
C LEU A 97 6.04 6.67 -8.19
N ALA A 98 7.05 6.87 -9.03
CA ALA A 98 8.14 5.90 -9.24
C ALA A 98 8.88 5.60 -7.93
N ALA A 99 9.17 6.62 -7.11
CA ALA A 99 9.80 6.42 -5.80
C ALA A 99 8.96 5.56 -4.84
N VAL A 100 7.64 5.80 -4.78
CA VAL A 100 6.71 4.99 -3.96
C VAL A 100 6.59 3.56 -4.47
N VAL A 101 6.55 3.37 -5.80
CA VAL A 101 6.56 2.04 -6.41
C VAL A 101 7.86 1.31 -6.04
N LEU A 102 9.04 1.89 -6.27
CA LEU A 102 10.33 1.27 -5.93
C LEU A 102 10.44 0.91 -4.44
N LYS A 103 9.98 1.80 -3.55
CA LYS A 103 9.90 1.53 -2.11
C LYS A 103 9.06 0.28 -1.84
N SER A 104 7.96 0.09 -2.55
CA SER A 104 7.05 -1.05 -2.40
C SER A 104 7.60 -2.38 -2.95
N LEU A 105 8.66 -2.33 -3.77
CA LEU A 105 9.29 -3.51 -4.38
C LEU A 105 10.48 -4.05 -3.57
N THR A 106 10.93 -3.35 -2.54
CA THR A 106 12.13 -3.71 -1.76
C THR A 106 11.95 -3.49 -0.26
N GLY A 107 12.82 -4.10 0.56
CA GLY A 107 12.86 -3.89 2.02
C GLY A 107 11.50 -3.98 2.72
N ASP A 108 11.21 -3.03 3.60
CA ASP A 108 9.96 -2.97 4.37
C ASP A 108 8.72 -2.79 3.48
N GLY A 109 8.85 -2.11 2.34
CA GLY A 109 7.74 -1.98 1.41
C GLY A 109 7.38 -3.29 0.73
N LEU A 110 8.37 -4.14 0.41
CA LEU A 110 8.12 -5.49 -0.11
C LEU A 110 7.43 -6.38 0.93
N ILE A 111 7.81 -6.28 2.20
CA ILE A 111 7.12 -6.97 3.30
C ILE A 111 5.64 -6.58 3.31
N ARG A 112 5.35 -5.27 3.28
CA ARG A 112 3.95 -4.80 3.26
C ARG A 112 3.22 -5.25 2.00
N THR A 113 3.87 -5.22 0.84
CA THR A 113 3.30 -5.72 -0.43
C THR A 113 2.93 -7.20 -0.33
N ARG A 114 3.79 -8.06 0.24
CA ARG A 114 3.48 -9.49 0.45
C ARG A 114 2.28 -9.68 1.37
N ALA A 115 2.25 -8.97 2.50
CA ALA A 115 1.11 -9.02 3.42
C ALA A 115 -0.19 -8.56 2.75
N ARG A 116 -0.13 -7.51 1.91
CA ARG A 116 -1.28 -7.03 1.13
C ARG A 116 -1.80 -8.11 0.18
N ILE A 117 -0.92 -8.78 -0.58
CA ILE A 117 -1.33 -9.83 -1.52
C ILE A 117 -2.04 -10.98 -0.78
N GLU A 118 -1.53 -11.42 0.36
CA GLU A 118 -2.20 -12.43 1.20
C GLU A 118 -3.61 -12.01 1.61
N LEU A 119 -3.80 -10.74 2.00
CA LEU A 119 -5.09 -10.19 2.39
C LEU A 119 -6.05 -10.02 1.20
N LEU A 120 -5.56 -9.59 0.04
CA LEU A 120 -6.36 -9.49 -1.19
C LEU A 120 -6.91 -10.87 -1.63
N LEU A 121 -6.13 -11.94 -1.46
CA LEU A 121 -6.62 -13.30 -1.72
C LEU A 121 -7.76 -13.70 -0.77
N GLN A 122 -7.78 -13.19 0.46
CA GLN A 122 -8.88 -13.39 1.41
C GLN A 122 -10.11 -12.51 1.09
N ALA A 123 -9.90 -11.30 0.54
CA ALA A 123 -10.97 -10.34 0.27
C ALA A 123 -12.11 -10.90 -0.60
N SER A 124 -11.80 -11.84 -1.51
CA SER A 124 -12.80 -12.57 -2.32
C SER A 124 -13.86 -13.34 -1.49
N ARG A 125 -13.58 -13.64 -0.22
CA ARG A 125 -14.42 -14.42 0.69
C ARG A 125 -14.86 -13.64 1.93
N ASP A 126 -14.36 -12.41 2.09
CA ASP A 126 -14.61 -11.56 3.25
C ASP A 126 -14.88 -10.11 2.78
N PRO A 127 -16.15 -9.71 2.70
CA PRO A 127 -16.55 -8.39 2.23
C PRO A 127 -15.93 -7.24 3.03
N ALA A 128 -15.71 -7.40 4.34
CA ALA A 128 -15.13 -6.36 5.17
C ALA A 128 -13.67 -6.05 4.77
N ILE A 129 -12.91 -7.08 4.39
CA ILE A 129 -11.55 -6.89 3.85
C ILE A 129 -11.62 -6.24 2.47
N SER A 130 -12.57 -6.67 1.62
CA SER A 130 -12.78 -6.10 0.29
C SER A 130 -13.08 -4.59 0.36
N GLU A 131 -13.97 -4.17 1.26
CA GLU A 131 -14.34 -2.76 1.46
C GLU A 131 -13.15 -1.88 1.85
N VAL A 132 -12.29 -2.37 2.77
CA VAL A 132 -11.07 -1.66 3.19
C VAL A 132 -10.16 -1.36 2.00
N PHE A 133 -9.87 -2.37 1.17
CA PHE A 133 -9.00 -2.17 0.01
C PHE A 133 -9.69 -1.40 -1.12
N HIS A 134 -11.00 -1.58 -1.31
CA HIS A 134 -11.76 -0.84 -2.32
C HIS A 134 -11.74 0.68 -2.06
N ALA A 135 -11.95 1.10 -0.80
CA ALA A 135 -11.88 2.51 -0.43
C ALA A 135 -10.51 3.13 -0.74
N ASN A 136 -9.44 2.37 -0.53
CA ASN A 136 -8.09 2.77 -0.93
C ASN A 136 -7.94 2.84 -2.45
N SER A 137 -8.40 1.82 -3.19
CA SER A 137 -8.33 1.78 -4.66
C SER A 137 -9.03 2.98 -5.31
N GLN A 138 -10.18 3.42 -4.78
CA GLN A 138 -10.85 4.63 -5.25
C GLN A 138 -9.99 5.89 -5.07
N THR A 139 -9.23 5.96 -3.97
CA THR A 139 -8.31 7.08 -3.73
C THR A 139 -7.11 7.02 -4.67
N TYR A 140 -6.55 5.83 -4.94
CA TYR A 140 -5.51 5.64 -5.96
C TYR A 140 -5.99 6.07 -7.34
N LEU A 141 -7.15 5.58 -7.78
CA LEU A 141 -7.72 5.92 -9.09
C LEU A 141 -7.90 7.43 -9.23
N ARG A 142 -8.53 8.09 -8.25
CA ARG A 142 -8.69 9.56 -8.27
C ARG A 142 -7.37 10.30 -8.43
N LEU A 143 -6.32 9.90 -7.69
CA LEU A 143 -5.01 10.55 -7.83
C LEU A 143 -4.39 10.31 -9.21
N HIS A 144 -4.55 9.12 -9.78
CA HIS A 144 -4.10 8.86 -11.15
C HIS A 144 -4.90 9.65 -12.20
N THR A 145 -6.22 9.80 -12.00
CA THR A 145 -7.08 10.66 -12.83
C THR A 145 -6.61 12.10 -12.77
N GLU A 146 -6.38 12.66 -11.58
CA GLU A 146 -5.86 14.04 -11.40
C GLU A 146 -4.51 14.24 -12.10
N LEU A 147 -3.62 13.24 -12.07
CA LEU A 147 -2.35 13.29 -12.78
C LEU A 147 -2.51 13.24 -14.31
N ALA A 148 -3.39 12.37 -14.81
CA ALA A 148 -3.67 12.25 -16.23
C ALA A 148 -4.35 13.52 -16.80
N GLU A 149 -5.26 14.14 -16.05
CA GLU A 149 -5.91 15.41 -16.41
C GLU A 149 -4.89 16.56 -16.51
N ARG A 150 -3.95 16.64 -15.56
CA ARG A 150 -2.86 17.64 -15.61
C ARG A 150 -1.93 17.42 -16.80
N ALA A 151 -1.65 16.17 -17.16
CA ALA A 151 -0.72 15.87 -18.25
C ALA A 151 -1.26 16.31 -19.61
N ARG A 152 -2.53 16.04 -19.90
CA ARG A 152 -3.17 16.46 -21.14
C ARG A 152 -4.68 16.56 -20.96
N PRO A 153 -5.33 17.68 -21.35
CA PRO A 153 -6.78 17.72 -21.45
C PRO A 153 -7.21 16.67 -22.49
N ALA A 154 -7.86 15.62 -22.01
CA ALA A 154 -8.43 14.55 -22.81
C ALA A 154 -9.91 14.39 -22.45
N ASN A 155 -10.66 13.62 -23.25
CA ASN A 155 -12.00 13.23 -22.83
C ASN A 155 -11.92 12.28 -21.63
N THR A 156 -12.96 12.25 -20.81
CA THR A 156 -13.00 11.52 -19.53
C THR A 156 -12.64 10.03 -19.69
N SER A 157 -13.10 9.38 -20.76
CA SER A 157 -12.79 7.96 -21.01
C SER A 157 -11.30 7.69 -21.19
N ALA A 158 -10.56 8.56 -21.89
CA ALA A 158 -9.13 8.38 -22.07
C ALA A 158 -8.34 8.61 -20.77
N VAL A 159 -8.83 9.48 -19.89
CA VAL A 159 -8.24 9.70 -18.55
C VAL A 159 -8.46 8.46 -17.68
N ASP A 160 -9.67 7.90 -17.68
CA ASP A 160 -10.02 6.70 -16.93
C ASP A 160 -9.18 5.48 -17.37
N ASP A 161 -9.00 5.30 -18.69
CA ASP A 161 -8.19 4.21 -19.24
C ASP A 161 -6.72 4.31 -18.81
N ARG A 162 -6.14 5.51 -18.81
CA ARG A 162 -4.74 5.72 -18.40
C ARG A 162 -4.55 5.54 -16.90
N ALA A 163 -5.51 5.97 -16.09
CA ALA A 163 -5.52 5.72 -14.66
C ALA A 163 -5.58 4.20 -14.39
N LEU A 164 -6.46 3.49 -15.08
CA LEU A 164 -6.58 2.03 -15.00
C LEU A 164 -5.27 1.33 -15.39
N LEU A 165 -4.67 1.71 -16.53
CA LEU A 165 -3.40 1.14 -17.01
C LEU A 165 -2.28 1.35 -15.99
N THR A 166 -2.21 2.53 -15.38
CA THR A 166 -1.21 2.85 -14.36
C THR A 166 -1.39 1.94 -13.13
N VAL A 167 -2.61 1.80 -12.63
CA VAL A 167 -2.93 0.94 -11.48
C VAL A 167 -2.61 -0.53 -11.79
N MET A 168 -2.96 -1.02 -12.99
CA MET A 168 -2.68 -2.40 -13.41
C MET A 168 -1.19 -2.67 -13.57
N PHE A 169 -0.43 -1.74 -14.16
CA PHE A 169 1.02 -1.85 -14.29
C PHE A 169 1.71 -1.93 -12.92
N ILE A 170 1.38 -1.01 -12.01
CA ILE A 170 1.92 -1.01 -10.65
C ILE A 170 1.55 -2.29 -9.89
N SER A 171 0.29 -2.73 -10.01
CA SER A 171 -0.18 -3.98 -9.39
C SER A 171 0.58 -5.20 -9.89
N GLY A 172 0.89 -5.25 -11.19
CA GLY A 172 1.71 -6.29 -11.80
C GLY A 172 3.14 -6.32 -11.26
N LEU A 173 3.79 -5.15 -11.13
CA LEU A 173 5.13 -5.04 -10.54
C LEU A 173 5.15 -5.53 -9.09
N MET A 174 4.17 -5.08 -8.30
CA MET A 174 4.03 -5.47 -6.89
C MET A 174 3.79 -6.99 -6.75
N LEU A 175 2.91 -7.56 -7.57
CA LEU A 175 2.65 -9.01 -7.58
C LEU A 175 3.91 -9.79 -7.95
N SER A 176 4.62 -9.39 -9.01
CA SER A 176 5.86 -10.05 -9.45
C SER A 176 6.90 -10.06 -8.32
N ALA A 177 7.12 -8.91 -7.67
CA ALA A 177 8.06 -8.80 -6.56
C ALA A 177 7.63 -9.65 -5.35
N ALA A 178 6.33 -9.64 -5.01
CA ALA A 178 5.79 -10.44 -3.92
C ALA A 178 6.01 -11.94 -4.14
N SER A 179 5.85 -12.40 -5.39
CA SER A 179 6.08 -13.80 -5.81
C SER A 179 7.56 -14.21 -5.89
N GLY A 180 8.50 -13.32 -5.55
CA GLY A 180 9.94 -13.58 -5.60
C GLY A 180 10.57 -13.39 -6.99
N ASN A 181 9.77 -13.04 -8.00
CA ASN A 181 10.26 -12.63 -9.30
C ASN A 181 10.51 -11.12 -9.30
N GLN A 182 11.60 -10.71 -8.65
CA GLN A 182 11.89 -9.30 -8.45
C GLN A 182 12.09 -8.60 -9.80
N PRO A 183 11.22 -7.65 -10.19
CA PRO A 183 11.35 -6.98 -11.47
C PRO A 183 12.64 -6.15 -11.46
N VAL A 184 13.52 -6.42 -12.43
CA VAL A 184 14.72 -5.61 -12.66
C VAL A 184 14.30 -4.38 -13.45
N ILE A 185 13.90 -3.33 -12.73
CA ILE A 185 13.51 -2.05 -13.31
C ILE A 185 14.25 -0.91 -12.61
N GLU A 186 15.10 -0.22 -13.37
CA GLU A 186 15.79 0.97 -12.90
C GLU A 186 14.81 2.13 -12.76
N ARG A 187 15.14 3.09 -11.88
CA ARG A 187 14.30 4.27 -11.62
C ARG A 187 13.93 5.01 -12.90
N ASP A 188 14.91 5.35 -13.72
CA ASP A 188 14.70 6.14 -14.94
C ASP A 188 13.79 5.39 -15.93
N ARG A 189 13.92 4.06 -16.00
CA ARG A 189 13.06 3.23 -16.84
C ARG A 189 11.63 3.18 -16.31
N LEU A 190 11.45 3.09 -14.99
CA LEU A 190 10.13 3.14 -14.36
C LEU A 190 9.45 4.50 -14.57
N GLU A 191 10.18 5.59 -14.38
CA GLU A 191 9.69 6.94 -14.62
C GLU A 191 9.25 7.12 -16.09
N LEU A 192 10.06 6.63 -17.04
CA LEU A 192 9.70 6.66 -18.45
C LEU A 192 8.42 5.86 -18.76
N LEU A 193 8.28 4.64 -18.24
CA LEU A 193 7.08 3.81 -18.48
C LEU A 193 5.83 4.45 -17.86
N LEU A 194 5.94 5.00 -16.65
CA LEU A 194 4.83 5.69 -16.01
C LEU A 194 4.42 6.94 -16.79
N ALA A 195 5.39 7.75 -17.26
CA ALA A 195 5.10 8.90 -18.11
C ALA A 195 4.38 8.49 -19.41
N GLN A 196 4.84 7.43 -20.08
CA GLN A 196 4.20 6.92 -21.30
C GLN A 196 2.75 6.48 -21.09
N ILE A 197 2.46 5.83 -19.96
CA ILE A 197 1.09 5.41 -19.63
C ILE A 197 0.21 6.64 -19.35
N VAL A 198 0.72 7.61 -18.58
CA VAL A 198 -0.02 8.84 -18.22
C VAL A 198 -0.26 9.75 -19.42
N ASP A 199 0.67 9.81 -20.36
CA ASP A 199 0.55 10.62 -21.59
C ASP A 199 -0.37 9.95 -22.62
N GLY A 200 -0.53 8.63 -22.52
CA GLY A 200 -1.19 7.77 -23.50
C GLY A 200 -0.22 7.37 -24.61
N THR A 201 -0.22 6.09 -25.00
CA THR A 201 0.54 5.64 -26.17
C THR A 201 0.01 6.36 -27.40
N SER A 202 0.89 7.09 -28.09
CA SER A 202 0.60 7.72 -29.39
C SER A 202 0.26 6.69 -30.45
#